data_AF-A0A382URI9-F1
#
_entry.id   AF-A0A382URI9-F1
#
_cell.length_a   1.000
_cell.length_b   1.000
_cell.length_c   1.000
_cell.angle_alpha   90.00
_cell.angle_beta   90.00
_cell.angle_gamma   90.00
#
_symmetry.space_group_name_H-M   'P 1'
#
loop_
_entity.id
_entity.type
_entity.pdbx_description
1 polymer ?
#
loop_
_entity_poly.entity_id
_entity_poly.type
_entity_poly.pdbx_seq_one_letter_code
_entity_poly.pdbx_strand_id
1 'polypeptide(L)'
;DVSHVEKALTQSALSKPPAFDRQVNEINDFTDPTPKEVKNASVGSNMKGLMSKMISCVINYPSLVNDPESSGVIEERAKKLPKSDVLMELIHSAQIEPDITKEALIKPYENKNIVFSRLKKLSVMEPFLSENEAKIEFMSALTAAENHQQRKSTKASILSAKTKAEEKKIADDIIRRKMSSGYKNNP
;
A
#
# COMPACT_ATOMS: atom_id res chain seq x y z
N ASP A 1 59.05 15.49 -6.87
CA ASP A 1 60.02 14.40 -6.80
C ASP A 1 60.15 13.97 -5.36
N VAL A 2 60.10 12.64 -5.12
CA VAL A 2 60.51 11.84 -3.94
C VAL A 2 60.13 12.41 -2.55
N SER A 3 59.09 11.90 -1.87
CA SER A 3 59.15 10.77 -0.90
C SER A 3 60.24 10.96 0.16
N HIS A 4 59.89 10.86 1.45
CA HIS A 4 60.58 10.00 2.44
C HIS A 4 59.69 9.84 3.68
N VAL A 5 59.53 8.58 4.07
CA VAL A 5 58.79 8.03 5.21
C VAL A 5 59.81 7.42 6.15
N GLU A 6 59.75 7.72 7.45
CA GLU A 6 60.28 6.90 8.57
C GLU A 6 59.35 7.19 9.78
N LYS A 7 58.55 6.29 10.37
CA LYS A 7 58.82 5.07 11.19
C LYS A 7 59.92 5.32 12.25
N ALA A 8 59.77 5.09 13.58
CA ALA A 8 58.79 4.33 14.35
C ALA A 8 58.93 4.54 15.90
N LEU A 9 58.00 3.89 16.64
CA LEU A 9 58.11 3.22 17.97
C LEU A 9 57.86 3.96 19.32
N THR A 10 56.62 3.71 19.82
CA THR A 10 56.17 3.24 21.17
C THR A 10 56.54 3.98 22.46
N GLN A 11 55.50 4.27 23.27
CA GLN A 11 55.39 3.80 24.67
C GLN A 11 53.94 3.88 25.23
N SER A 12 53.39 2.70 25.51
CA SER A 12 52.61 2.26 26.67
C SER A 12 51.79 3.26 27.51
N ALA A 13 50.46 3.05 27.57
CA ALA A 13 49.70 3.07 28.83
C ALA A 13 48.34 2.36 28.66
N LEU A 14 48.20 1.28 29.42
CA LEU A 14 46.99 0.48 29.63
C LEU A 14 45.95 1.29 30.44
N SER A 15 44.73 1.44 29.92
CA SER A 15 43.57 1.79 30.75
C SER A 15 42.32 1.02 30.34
N LYS A 16 41.68 0.49 31.37
CA LYS A 16 40.65 -0.56 31.45
C LYS A 16 39.28 -0.08 30.94
N PRO A 17 38.43 -0.95 30.33
CA PRO A 17 37.08 -0.57 29.92
C PRO A 17 36.12 -0.44 31.12
N PRO A 18 35.14 0.47 31.08
CA PRO A 18 34.19 0.68 32.17
C PRO A 18 33.20 -0.49 32.28
N ALA A 19 32.97 -0.92 33.52
CA ALA A 19 31.99 -1.93 33.89
C ALA A 19 30.56 -1.38 33.73
N PHE A 20 29.68 -2.16 33.11
CA PHE A 20 28.24 -1.92 33.14
C PHE A 20 27.66 -2.58 34.39
N ASP A 21 27.23 -1.76 35.36
CA ASP A 21 26.47 -2.22 36.51
C ASP A 21 25.06 -2.63 36.08
N ARG A 22 24.75 -3.91 36.36
CA ARG A 22 23.45 -4.53 36.16
C ARG A 22 22.59 -4.22 37.40
N GLN A 23 21.74 -3.20 37.33
CA GLN A 23 20.66 -3.04 38.30
C GLN A 23 19.44 -3.86 37.88
N VAL A 24 19.15 -4.86 38.70
CA VAL A 24 17.92 -5.64 38.69
C VAL A 24 16.92 -4.89 39.56
N ASN A 25 15.86 -4.35 38.97
CA ASN A 25 14.69 -3.92 39.73
C ASN A 25 13.56 -4.90 39.44
N GLU A 26 13.19 -5.64 40.48
CA GLU A 26 11.97 -6.43 40.60
C GLU A 26 10.74 -5.54 40.44
N ILE A 27 9.72 -6.02 39.73
CA ILE A 27 8.39 -5.40 39.70
C ILE A 27 7.38 -6.50 39.99
N ASN A 28 6.79 -6.45 41.19
CA ASN A 28 5.69 -7.32 41.60
C ASN A 28 4.34 -6.66 41.30
N ASP A 29 3.46 -7.49 40.73
CA ASP A 29 2.00 -7.64 40.92
C ASP A 29 0.97 -6.59 40.43
N PHE A 30 0.18 -7.04 39.44
CA PHE A 30 -1.27 -6.93 39.19
C PHE A 30 -2.04 -5.66 39.61
N THR A 31 -2.62 -4.96 38.62
CA THR A 31 -4.09 -4.68 38.54
C THR A 31 -4.50 -4.02 37.22
N ASP A 32 -5.59 -4.56 36.67
CA ASP A 32 -6.52 -4.12 35.60
C ASP A 32 -6.11 -4.00 34.11
N PRO A 33 -6.84 -4.68 33.18
CA PRO A 33 -6.70 -4.46 31.76
C PRO A 33 -7.51 -3.22 31.35
N THR A 34 -6.81 -2.15 31.02
CA THR A 34 -7.40 -1.05 30.24
C THR A 34 -7.99 -1.62 28.95
N PRO A 35 -9.18 -1.15 28.50
CA PRO A 35 -9.76 -1.59 27.24
C PRO A 35 -8.74 -1.32 26.15
N LYS A 36 -8.31 -2.38 25.46
CA LYS A 36 -7.49 -2.26 24.26
C LYS A 36 -8.27 -1.36 23.32
N GLU A 37 -7.85 -0.11 23.22
CA GLU A 37 -8.07 0.73 22.06
C GLU A 37 -7.92 -0.21 20.86
N VAL A 38 -8.99 -0.30 20.08
CA VAL A 38 -8.94 -0.94 18.78
C VAL A 38 -8.03 -0.04 17.96
N LYS A 39 -6.72 -0.24 18.13
CA LYS A 39 -5.70 0.27 17.23
C LYS A 39 -6.18 -0.27 15.90
N ASN A 40 -6.72 0.62 15.08
CA ASN A 40 -6.84 0.43 13.65
C ASN A 40 -5.45 0.04 13.19
N ALA A 41 -5.19 -1.27 13.23
CA ALA A 41 -3.92 -1.85 12.84
C ALA A 41 -3.76 -1.37 11.42
N SER A 42 -2.81 -0.46 11.22
CA SER A 42 -2.39 0.09 9.94
C SER A 42 -2.78 -0.90 8.86
N VAL A 43 -3.91 -0.63 8.17
CA VAL A 43 -4.38 -1.48 7.07
C VAL A 43 -3.30 -1.27 6.02
N GLY A 44 -2.28 -2.11 6.12
CA GLY A 44 -1.01 -1.85 5.50
C GLY A 44 -1.23 -1.61 4.02
N SER A 45 -0.38 -0.78 3.44
CA SER A 45 -0.25 -0.50 2.00
C SER A 45 0.00 -1.74 1.13
N ASN A 46 -0.27 -2.94 1.64
CA ASN A 46 -0.33 -4.18 0.90
C ASN A 46 -1.56 -4.19 -0.03
N MET A 47 -1.45 -4.96 -1.11
CA MET A 47 -2.48 -5.06 -2.15
C MET A 47 -3.89 -5.40 -1.60
N LYS A 48 -3.99 -6.22 -0.54
CA LYS A 48 -5.29 -6.62 0.03
C LYS A 48 -6.00 -5.46 0.72
N GLY A 49 -5.26 -4.65 1.45
CA GLY A 49 -5.77 -3.44 2.09
C GLY A 49 -6.25 -2.42 1.06
N LEU A 50 -5.44 -2.19 0.03
CA LEU A 50 -5.76 -1.28 -1.08
C LEU A 50 -6.99 -1.75 -1.87
N MET A 51 -7.09 -3.04 -2.18
CA MET A 51 -8.26 -3.63 -2.82
C MET A 51 -9.51 -3.49 -1.96
N SER A 52 -9.39 -3.69 -0.64
CA SER A 52 -10.51 -3.51 0.29
C SER A 52 -11.00 -2.05 0.30
N LYS A 53 -10.08 -1.07 0.26
CA LYS A 53 -10.42 0.35 0.17
C LYS A 53 -11.15 0.68 -1.13
N MET A 54 -10.63 0.25 -2.28
CA MET A 54 -11.29 0.47 -3.58
C MET A 54 -12.69 -0.14 -3.63
N ILE A 55 -12.86 -1.38 -3.17
CA ILE A 55 -14.16 -2.05 -3.10
C ILE A 55 -15.11 -1.29 -2.15
N SER A 56 -14.61 -0.86 -0.99
CA SER A 56 -15.39 -0.07 -0.04
C SER A 56 -15.90 1.23 -0.66
N CYS A 57 -15.05 1.96 -1.38
CA CYS A 57 -15.44 3.19 -2.09
C CYS A 57 -16.55 2.90 -3.10
N VAL A 58 -16.36 1.93 -4.00
CA VAL A 58 -17.34 1.61 -5.07
C VAL A 58 -18.69 1.18 -4.49
N ILE A 59 -18.70 0.35 -3.44
CA ILE A 59 -19.95 -0.09 -2.82
C ILE A 59 -20.71 1.07 -2.19
N ASN A 60 -20.02 2.01 -1.54
CA ASN A 60 -20.67 3.10 -0.81
C ASN A 60 -20.98 4.32 -1.69
N TYR A 61 -20.27 4.48 -2.81
CA TYR A 61 -20.45 5.57 -3.77
C TYR A 61 -20.39 5.04 -5.22
N PRO A 62 -21.38 4.27 -5.70
CA PRO A 62 -21.34 3.67 -7.03
C PRO A 62 -21.13 4.69 -8.17
N SER A 63 -21.64 5.91 -8.01
CA SER A 63 -21.46 7.02 -8.95
C SER A 63 -20.00 7.38 -9.23
N LEU A 64 -19.05 7.02 -8.34
CA LEU A 64 -17.64 7.36 -8.47
C LEU A 64 -17.01 6.84 -9.78
N VAL A 65 -17.53 5.73 -10.32
CA VAL A 65 -17.04 5.10 -11.54
C VAL A 65 -17.86 5.43 -12.79
N ASN A 66 -18.86 6.30 -12.65
CA ASN A 66 -19.80 6.68 -13.72
C ASN A 66 -19.49 8.06 -14.30
N ASP A 67 -18.52 8.77 -13.74
CA ASP A 67 -18.05 10.06 -14.25
C ASP A 67 -17.56 9.91 -15.71
N PRO A 68 -18.17 10.61 -16.69
CA PRO A 68 -17.82 10.47 -18.10
C PRO A 68 -16.34 10.71 -18.41
N GLU A 69 -15.67 11.58 -17.64
CA GLU A 69 -14.27 11.93 -17.88
C GLU A 69 -13.30 10.88 -17.33
N SER A 70 -13.70 10.10 -16.32
CA SER A 70 -12.80 9.21 -15.59
C SER A 70 -13.20 7.73 -15.58
N SER A 71 -14.44 7.38 -15.94
CA SER A 71 -14.97 6.02 -15.97
C SER A 71 -14.08 5.05 -16.74
N GLY A 72 -13.75 5.36 -17.99
CA GLY A 72 -12.86 4.54 -18.82
C GLY A 72 -11.43 4.45 -18.26
N VAL A 73 -10.93 5.53 -17.65
CA VAL A 73 -9.59 5.52 -17.03
C VAL A 73 -9.55 4.63 -15.80
N ILE A 74 -10.60 4.66 -14.97
CA ILE A 74 -10.73 3.83 -13.79
C ILE A 74 -10.76 2.35 -14.18
N GLU A 75 -11.60 2.00 -15.15
CA GLU A 75 -11.74 0.61 -15.63
C GLU A 75 -10.41 0.08 -16.20
N GLU A 76 -9.76 0.84 -17.08
CA GLU A 76 -8.49 0.47 -17.72
C GLU A 76 -7.34 0.27 -16.73
N ARG A 77 -7.40 0.95 -15.58
CA ARG A 77 -6.42 0.83 -14.50
C ARG A 77 -6.75 -0.34 -13.57
N ALA A 78 -8.00 -0.46 -13.14
CA ALA A 78 -8.46 -1.51 -12.24
C ALA A 78 -8.27 -2.91 -12.84
N LYS A 79 -8.51 -3.09 -14.15
CA LYS A 79 -8.35 -4.39 -14.82
C LYS A 79 -6.90 -4.90 -14.85
N LYS A 80 -5.91 -4.02 -14.69
CA LYS A 80 -4.47 -4.37 -14.68
C LYS A 80 -3.99 -4.86 -13.32
N LEU A 81 -4.79 -4.67 -12.28
CA LEU A 81 -4.47 -5.11 -10.93
C LEU A 81 -4.65 -6.64 -10.81
N PRO A 82 -3.81 -7.32 -10.01
CA PRO A 82 -3.96 -8.76 -9.79
C PRO A 82 -5.18 -9.05 -8.91
N LYS A 83 -5.95 -10.08 -9.29
CA LYS A 83 -7.13 -10.56 -8.53
C LYS A 83 -8.18 -9.46 -8.32
N SER A 84 -8.42 -8.65 -9.36
CA SER A 84 -9.37 -7.55 -9.36
C SER A 84 -10.78 -7.95 -9.76
N ASP A 85 -11.07 -9.24 -10.00
CA ASP A 85 -12.35 -9.72 -10.56
C ASP A 85 -13.58 -9.14 -9.84
N VAL A 86 -13.61 -9.22 -8.50
CA VAL A 86 -14.71 -8.66 -7.70
C VAL A 86 -14.79 -7.14 -7.83
N LEU A 87 -13.65 -6.44 -7.85
CA LEU A 87 -13.65 -4.99 -8.05
C LEU A 87 -14.21 -4.64 -9.43
N MET A 88 -13.80 -5.36 -10.47
CA MET A 88 -14.27 -5.14 -11.85
C MET A 88 -15.76 -5.44 -11.99
N GLU A 89 -16.26 -6.54 -11.43
CA GLU A 89 -17.69 -6.88 -11.43
C GLU A 89 -18.53 -5.75 -10.79
N LEU A 90 -18.06 -5.17 -9.68
CA LEU A 90 -18.73 -4.05 -9.02
C LEU A 90 -18.68 -2.76 -9.87
N ILE A 91 -17.53 -2.45 -10.48
CA ILE A 91 -17.37 -1.28 -11.35
C ILE A 91 -18.33 -1.37 -12.54
N HIS A 92 -18.34 -2.51 -13.23
CA HIS A 92 -19.22 -2.74 -14.37
C HIS A 92 -20.69 -2.67 -13.99
N SER A 93 -21.08 -3.27 -12.86
CA SER A 93 -22.47 -3.20 -12.39
C SER A 93 -22.92 -1.76 -12.13
N ALA A 94 -22.06 -0.94 -11.51
CA ALA A 94 -22.32 0.48 -11.29
C ALA A 94 -22.39 1.30 -12.58
N GLN A 95 -21.62 0.94 -13.60
CA GLN A 95 -21.64 1.61 -14.91
C GLN A 95 -22.84 1.20 -15.77
N ILE A 96 -23.33 -0.04 -15.63
CA ILE A 96 -24.52 -0.54 -16.34
C ILE A 96 -25.80 0.09 -15.78
N GLU A 97 -25.89 0.23 -14.45
CA GLU A 97 -27.03 0.81 -13.77
C GLU A 97 -26.55 2.01 -12.92
N PRO A 98 -26.53 3.23 -13.46
CA PRO A 98 -25.91 4.39 -12.80
C PRO A 98 -26.49 4.76 -11.44
N ASP A 99 -27.78 4.44 -11.22
CA ASP A 99 -28.50 4.69 -9.97
C ASP A 99 -28.53 3.45 -9.05
N ILE A 100 -27.67 2.45 -9.30
CA ILE A 100 -27.66 1.21 -8.52
C ILE A 100 -27.40 1.49 -7.03
N THR A 101 -28.21 0.89 -6.18
CA THR A 101 -28.01 0.98 -4.74
C THR A 101 -26.90 0.06 -4.27
N LYS A 102 -26.31 0.36 -3.12
CA LYS A 102 -25.32 -0.52 -2.49
C LYS A 102 -25.87 -1.92 -2.22
N GLU A 103 -27.15 -2.05 -1.86
CA GLU A 103 -27.79 -3.35 -1.64
C GLU A 103 -27.92 -4.13 -2.95
N ALA A 104 -28.38 -3.47 -4.02
CA ALA A 104 -28.49 -4.07 -5.34
C ALA A 104 -27.13 -4.52 -5.89
N LEU A 105 -26.07 -3.75 -5.62
CA LEU A 105 -24.71 -4.06 -6.04
C LEU A 105 -24.14 -5.32 -5.33
N ILE A 106 -24.53 -5.58 -4.09
CA ILE A 106 -24.02 -6.72 -3.30
C ILE A 106 -24.91 -7.97 -3.46
N LYS A 107 -26.19 -7.81 -3.76
CA LYS A 107 -27.18 -8.89 -3.90
C LYS A 107 -26.73 -10.08 -4.78
N PRO A 108 -26.07 -9.88 -5.94
CA PRO A 108 -25.60 -10.99 -6.78
C PRO A 108 -24.64 -11.96 -6.08
N TYR A 109 -24.04 -11.55 -4.96
CA TYR A 109 -23.07 -12.35 -4.23
C TYR A 109 -23.69 -13.19 -3.12
N GLU A 110 -24.99 -13.09 -2.81
CA GLU A 110 -25.63 -13.76 -1.66
C GLU A 110 -25.29 -15.26 -1.52
N ASN A 111 -25.24 -16.00 -2.63
CA ASN A 111 -24.91 -17.43 -2.62
C ASN A 111 -23.41 -17.73 -2.40
N LYS A 112 -22.54 -16.71 -2.46
CA LYS A 112 -21.08 -16.79 -2.29
C LYS A 112 -20.69 -16.39 -0.87
N ASN A 113 -20.97 -17.26 0.11
CA ASN A 113 -20.87 -16.99 1.56
C ASN A 113 -19.67 -16.12 2.01
N ILE A 114 -18.44 -16.45 1.60
CA ILE A 114 -17.24 -15.71 2.02
C ILE A 114 -17.16 -14.33 1.38
N VAL A 115 -17.43 -14.23 0.07
CA VAL A 115 -17.37 -12.97 -0.68
C VAL A 115 -18.47 -12.04 -0.19
N PHE A 116 -19.70 -12.53 -0.12
CA PHE A 116 -20.85 -11.78 0.39
C PHE A 116 -20.60 -11.21 1.79
N SER A 117 -20.16 -12.05 2.72
CA SER A 117 -19.83 -11.63 4.09
C SER A 117 -18.76 -10.54 4.12
N ARG A 118 -17.78 -10.60 3.22
CA ARG A 118 -16.75 -9.57 3.12
C ARG A 118 -17.30 -8.27 2.52
N LEU A 119 -18.11 -8.34 1.47
CA LEU A 119 -18.75 -7.17 0.86
C LEU A 119 -19.68 -6.46 1.84
N LYS A 120 -20.48 -7.19 2.61
CA LYS A 120 -21.31 -6.62 3.70
C LYS A 120 -20.49 -5.91 4.77
N LYS A 121 -19.28 -6.38 5.08
CA LYS A 121 -18.37 -5.68 6.00
C LYS A 121 -17.80 -4.40 5.38
N LEU A 122 -17.49 -4.42 4.09
CA LEU A 122 -16.96 -3.26 3.35
C LEU A 122 -18.05 -2.24 2.99
N SER A 123 -19.33 -2.63 3.04
CA SER A 123 -20.46 -1.72 2.83
C SER A 123 -20.75 -0.85 4.05
N VAL A 124 -20.05 -1.04 5.16
CA VAL A 124 -20.13 -0.18 6.33
C VAL A 124 -18.91 0.73 6.31
N MET A 125 -19.13 2.04 6.17
CA MET A 125 -18.06 3.03 6.05
C MET A 125 -18.10 4.00 7.24
N GLU A 126 -17.04 3.96 8.04
CA GLU A 126 -16.87 4.82 9.21
C GLU A 126 -15.42 5.34 9.27
N PRO A 127 -15.20 6.68 9.33
CA PRO A 127 -16.22 7.73 9.19
C PRO A 127 -16.84 7.74 7.80
N PHE A 128 -18.04 8.32 7.68
CA PHE A 128 -18.63 8.62 6.39
C PHE A 128 -17.74 9.62 5.63
N LEU A 129 -17.70 9.48 4.31
CA LEU A 129 -16.98 10.38 3.42
C LEU A 129 -17.99 11.16 2.57
N SER A 130 -17.59 12.33 2.10
CA SER A 130 -18.23 12.91 0.92
C SER A 130 -17.88 12.11 -0.33
N GLU A 131 -18.67 12.28 -1.39
CA GLU A 131 -18.39 11.66 -2.69
C GLU A 131 -17.01 12.05 -3.24
N ASN A 132 -16.61 13.31 -3.06
CA ASN A 132 -15.30 13.79 -3.46
C ASN A 132 -14.16 13.13 -2.65
N GLU A 133 -14.32 13.00 -1.33
CA GLU A 133 -13.35 12.29 -0.49
C GLU A 133 -13.26 10.81 -0.87
N ALA A 134 -14.40 10.17 -1.18
CA ALA A 134 -14.43 8.79 -1.64
C ALA A 134 -13.72 8.63 -2.99
N LYS A 135 -13.89 9.58 -3.93
CA LYS A 135 -13.17 9.62 -5.21
C LYS A 135 -11.66 9.75 -5.00
N ILE A 136 -11.24 10.66 -4.12
CA ILE A 136 -9.82 10.84 -3.76
C ILE A 136 -9.24 9.57 -3.14
N GLU A 137 -9.95 8.97 -2.17
CA GLU A 137 -9.52 7.74 -1.50
C GLU A 137 -9.41 6.57 -2.49
N PHE A 138 -10.39 6.41 -3.38
CA PHE A 138 -10.37 5.40 -4.44
C PHE A 138 -9.15 5.58 -5.35
N MET A 139 -8.94 6.79 -5.89
CA MET A 139 -7.84 7.08 -6.82
C MET A 139 -6.47 6.97 -6.17
N SER A 140 -6.37 7.36 -4.90
CA SER A 140 -5.17 7.17 -4.08
C SER A 140 -4.87 5.68 -3.88
N ALA A 141 -5.89 4.88 -3.51
CA ALA A 141 -5.75 3.45 -3.33
C ALA A 141 -5.36 2.71 -4.62
N LEU A 142 -5.97 3.08 -5.75
CA LEU A 142 -5.66 2.56 -7.07
C LEU A 142 -4.21 2.85 -7.47
N THR A 143 -3.77 4.11 -7.30
CA THR A 143 -2.38 4.52 -7.58
C THR A 143 -1.39 3.80 -6.66
N ALA A 144 -1.72 3.62 -5.39
CA ALA A 144 -0.91 2.86 -4.46
C ALA A 144 -0.84 1.38 -4.85
N ALA A 145 -1.91 0.79 -5.38
CA ALA A 145 -1.96 -0.61 -5.79
C ALA A 145 -1.06 -0.87 -7.00
N GLU A 146 -1.14 0.01 -8.00
CA GLU A 146 -0.25 0.00 -9.17
C GLU A 146 1.22 0.12 -8.74
N ASN A 147 1.52 1.07 -7.85
CA ASN A 147 2.86 1.24 -7.30
C ASN A 147 3.34 0.01 -6.53
N HIS A 148 2.47 -0.63 -5.75
CA HIS A 148 2.80 -1.86 -5.02
C HIS A 148 3.15 -3.00 -5.99
N GLN A 149 2.32 -3.22 -7.03
CA GLN A 149 2.59 -4.20 -8.09
C GLN A 149 3.89 -3.92 -8.82
N GLN A 150 4.11 -2.66 -9.19
CA GLN A 150 5.30 -2.24 -9.92
C GLN A 150 6.58 -2.43 -9.08
N ARG A 151 6.55 -2.11 -7.78
CA ARG A 151 7.68 -2.35 -6.85
C ARG A 151 7.98 -3.84 -6.75
N LYS A 152 6.94 -4.67 -6.64
CA LYS A 152 7.08 -6.14 -6.63
C LYS A 152 7.73 -6.66 -7.91
N SER A 153 7.28 -6.21 -9.08
CA SER A 153 7.86 -6.56 -10.37
C SER A 153 9.32 -6.11 -10.51
N THR A 154 9.62 -4.90 -10.06
CA THR A 154 10.98 -4.35 -10.08
C THR A 154 11.91 -5.19 -9.20
N LYS A 155 11.48 -5.52 -7.97
CA LYS A 155 12.26 -6.38 -7.06
C LYS A 155 12.52 -7.77 -7.66
N ALA A 156 11.51 -8.38 -8.30
CA ALA A 156 11.68 -9.66 -8.98
C ALA A 156 12.69 -9.57 -10.13
N SER A 157 12.61 -8.51 -10.94
CA SER A 157 13.52 -8.28 -12.06
C SER A 157 14.98 -8.14 -11.60
N ILE A 158 15.21 -7.40 -10.51
CA ILE A 158 16.54 -7.26 -9.89
C ILE A 158 17.09 -8.62 -9.46
N LEU A 159 16.28 -9.44 -8.79
CA LEU A 159 16.70 -10.77 -8.32
C LEU A 159 16.98 -11.75 -9.47
N SER A 160 16.30 -11.59 -10.62
CA SER A 160 16.47 -12.46 -11.77
C SER A 160 17.56 -12.03 -12.76
N ALA A 161 18.09 -10.82 -12.63
CA ALA A 161 19.10 -10.29 -13.55
C ALA A 161 20.38 -11.13 -13.47
N LYS A 162 20.93 -11.50 -14.62
CA LYS A 162 22.17 -12.29 -14.74
C LYS A 162 23.27 -11.54 -15.47
N THR A 163 22.93 -10.44 -16.14
CA THR A 163 23.87 -9.66 -16.94
C THR A 163 23.88 -8.18 -16.54
N LYS A 164 25.03 -7.53 -16.73
CA LYS A 164 25.17 -6.08 -16.51
C LYS A 164 24.23 -5.25 -17.38
N ALA A 165 23.87 -5.75 -18.57
CA ALA A 165 22.94 -5.09 -19.47
C ALA A 165 21.51 -5.09 -18.90
N GLU A 166 21.06 -6.21 -18.32
CA GLU A 166 19.77 -6.31 -17.64
C GLU A 166 19.71 -5.40 -16.40
N GLU A 167 20.76 -5.41 -15.58
CA GLU A 167 20.88 -4.53 -14.41
C GLU A 167 20.80 -3.05 -14.80
N LYS A 168 21.54 -2.64 -15.84
CA LYS A 168 21.51 -1.27 -16.36
C LYS A 168 20.11 -0.89 -16.85
N LYS A 169 19.46 -1.77 -17.61
CA LYS A 169 18.08 -1.52 -18.09
C LYS A 169 17.11 -1.30 -16.94
N ILE A 170 17.18 -2.14 -15.89
CA ILE A 170 16.33 -2.02 -14.71
C ILE A 170 16.59 -0.68 -13.98
N ALA A 171 17.86 -0.29 -13.82
CA ALA A 171 18.23 0.98 -13.20
C ALA A 171 17.68 2.18 -13.99
N ASP A 172 17.85 2.18 -15.31
CA ASP A 172 17.32 3.22 -16.20
C ASP A 172 15.79 3.30 -16.13
N ASP A 173 15.09 2.15 -16.07
CA ASP A 173 13.63 2.08 -15.90
C ASP A 173 13.18 2.66 -14.56
N ILE A 174 13.91 2.43 -13.48
CA ILE A 174 13.61 3.01 -12.15
C ILE A 174 13.80 4.52 -12.19
N ILE A 175 14.91 4.99 -12.76
CA ILE A 175 15.27 6.41 -12.85
C ILE A 175 14.21 7.16 -13.68
N ARG A 176 13.89 6.67 -14.87
CA ARG A 176 12.84 7.26 -15.73
C ARG A 176 11.51 7.40 -14.98
N ARG A 177 11.07 6.36 -14.29
CA ARG A 177 9.80 6.38 -13.54
C ARG A 177 9.81 7.38 -12.39
N LYS A 178 10.93 7.51 -11.66
CA LYS A 178 11.05 8.53 -10.60
C LYS A 178 10.91 9.94 -11.17
N MET A 179 11.51 10.21 -12.32
CA MET A 179 11.35 11.50 -13.00
C MET A 179 9.88 11.73 -13.39
N SER A 180 9.25 10.78 -14.08
CA SER A 180 7.84 10.91 -14.49
C SER A 180 6.84 11.07 -13.33
N SER A 181 7.14 10.51 -12.16
CA SER A 181 6.31 10.69 -10.96
C SER A 181 6.56 12.03 -10.25
N GLY A 182 7.77 12.58 -10.32
CA GLY A 182 8.11 13.88 -9.72
C GLY A 182 7.50 15.07 -10.47
N TYR A 183 7.38 14.97 -11.80
CA TYR A 183 6.77 16.02 -12.62
C TYR A 183 5.26 16.19 -12.42
N LYS A 184 4.56 15.24 -11.77
CA LYS A 184 3.11 15.33 -11.51
C LYS A 184 2.76 16.03 -10.18
N ASN A 185 3.77 16.46 -9.40
CA ASN A 185 3.59 17.02 -8.06
C ASN A 185 3.94 18.51 -7.95
N ASN A 186 4.22 19.21 -9.05
CA ASN A 186 4.35 20.67 -9.04
C ASN A 186 3.01 21.32 -9.43
N PRO A 187 2.45 22.21 -8.59
CA PRO A 187 1.30 23.03 -8.94
C PRO A 187 1.61 24.02 -10.08
#